data_AF-A0A060T7J6-F1
#
_entry.id   AF-A0A060T7J6-F1
#
_cell.length_a   1.000
_cell.length_b   1.000
_cell.length_c   1.000
_cell.angle_alpha   90.00
_cell.angle_beta   90.00
_cell.angle_gamma   90.00
#
_symmetry.space_group_name_H-M   'P 1'
#
loop_
_entity.id
_entity.type
_entity.pdbx_description
1 polymer ?
#
loop_
_entity_poly.entity_id
_entity_poly.type
_entity_poly.pdbx_seq_one_letter_code
_entity_poly.pdbx_strand_id
1 'polypeptide(L)'
;MSLIEVRSRLPIELMIRSGSVPRAWPVALPPIGTGTVKPDRQYCVPRAGSMSDVKLCNDFISFIADNPTVFHAAAEFGRILEANGFVYLAERESWEAKIQLGGKYYTTRNGSSLVAFIVGDNYKFGNGIGLVGCHLDANCLKLKPMSAKNTVQGFRQLGAAFYGGPNADTWWDRDLSIGGRVIVRAKDGSVTSKLCHIPYPIARIPTLAPHFGAPARGPPGPDPLHISKELSLTVGPLHPHASGLMPIRSPFQKIAG
;
A
#
# COMPACT_ATOMS: atom_id res chain seq x y z
N MET A 1 -30.78 7.89 14.15
CA MET A 1 -29.95 7.36 13.03
C MET A 1 -29.08 8.49 12.51
N SER A 2 -27.90 8.68 13.08
CA SER A 2 -27.00 9.80 12.72
C SER A 2 -26.07 9.37 11.59
N LEU A 3 -26.33 9.88 10.37
CA LEU A 3 -25.42 9.77 9.23
C LEU A 3 -24.08 10.44 9.57
N ILE A 4 -23.01 9.65 9.55
CA ILE A 4 -21.64 10.18 9.50
C ILE A 4 -21.38 10.55 8.04
N GLU A 5 -21.32 11.84 7.74
CA GLU A 5 -21.00 12.35 6.40
C GLU A 5 -19.49 12.21 6.15
N VAL A 6 -19.08 11.10 5.53
CA VAL A 6 -17.69 10.90 5.10
C VAL A 6 -17.46 11.68 3.80
N ARG A 7 -17.03 12.94 3.90
CA ARG A 7 -16.53 13.71 2.75
C ARG A 7 -15.05 13.40 2.51
N SER A 8 -14.72 12.29 1.85
CA SER A 8 -13.34 12.06 1.40
C SER A 8 -13.06 12.83 0.10
N ARG A 9 -12.57 14.07 0.21
CA ARG A 9 -11.97 14.81 -0.93
C ARG A 9 -10.51 14.42 -1.19
N LEU A 10 -9.96 13.44 -0.48
CA LEU A 10 -8.55 13.03 -0.53
C LEU A 10 -8.41 11.58 -1.02
N PRO A 11 -7.28 11.21 -1.65
CA PRO A 11 -7.12 9.93 -2.32
C PRO A 11 -7.08 8.76 -1.33
N ILE A 12 -7.88 7.73 -1.62
CA ILE A 12 -7.82 6.40 -1.00
C ILE A 12 -7.14 5.47 -2.02
N GLU A 13 -6.24 4.61 -1.55
CA GLU A 13 -5.48 3.71 -2.41
C GLU A 13 -6.13 2.32 -2.47
N LEU A 14 -5.91 1.62 -3.56
CA LEU A 14 -6.38 0.28 -3.82
C LEU A 14 -5.16 -0.63 -3.91
N MET A 15 -5.33 -1.84 -3.37
CA MET A 15 -4.24 -2.73 -3.03
C MET A 15 -4.50 -4.10 -3.63
N ILE A 16 -3.47 -4.68 -4.23
CA ILE A 16 -3.48 -6.08 -4.63
C ILE A 16 -3.25 -6.91 -3.37
N ARG A 17 -4.18 -7.80 -3.04
CA ARG A 17 -3.87 -8.88 -2.12
C ARG A 17 -3.27 -10.03 -2.93
N SER A 18 -2.02 -10.36 -2.66
CA SER A 18 -1.56 -11.73 -2.79
C SER A 18 -2.28 -12.52 -1.70
N GLY A 19 -3.16 -13.47 -2.06
CA GLY A 19 -3.82 -14.32 -1.09
C GLY A 19 -2.79 -14.92 -0.11
N SER A 20 -3.21 -15.23 1.11
CA SER A 20 -2.40 -16.04 2.03
C SER A 20 -1.84 -17.22 1.26
N VAL A 21 -0.53 -17.21 0.99
CA VAL A 21 0.15 -18.31 0.30
C VAL A 21 -0.11 -19.55 1.16
N PRO A 22 -0.71 -20.63 0.62
CA PRO A 22 -0.79 -21.88 1.34
C PRO A 22 0.61 -22.25 1.80
N ARG A 23 0.78 -22.47 3.10
CA ARG A 23 2.04 -22.90 3.68
C ARG A 23 2.38 -24.24 3.01
N ALA A 24 3.52 -24.28 2.31
CA ALA A 24 4.11 -25.38 1.55
C ALA A 24 3.72 -25.51 0.05
N TRP A 25 4.66 -25.11 -0.81
CA TRP A 25 4.94 -25.81 -2.06
C TRP A 25 6.24 -26.59 -1.86
N PRO A 26 6.30 -27.91 -2.09
CA PRO A 26 7.54 -28.64 -2.05
C PRO A 26 8.35 -28.29 -3.31
N VAL A 27 9.33 -27.40 -3.16
CA VAL A 27 10.34 -27.20 -4.21
C VAL A 27 11.34 -28.35 -4.09
N ALA A 28 11.10 -29.43 -4.83
CA ALA A 28 12.14 -30.41 -5.10
C ALA A 28 13.17 -29.74 -6.03
N LEU A 29 14.32 -29.36 -5.48
CA LEU A 29 15.46 -28.91 -6.29
C LEU A 29 15.95 -30.09 -7.13
N PRO A 30 16.10 -29.94 -8.46
CA PRO A 30 16.66 -31.00 -9.29
C PRO A 30 18.14 -31.25 -8.92
N PRO A 31 18.64 -32.48 -9.08
CA PRO A 31 20.04 -32.79 -8.81
C PRO A 31 20.96 -31.99 -9.72
N ILE A 32 22.03 -31.44 -9.13
CA ILE A 32 23.04 -30.64 -9.83
C ILE A 32 23.81 -31.56 -10.78
N GLY A 33 23.64 -31.35 -12.09
CA GLY A 33 24.41 -32.02 -13.12
C GLY A 33 25.87 -31.58 -13.12
N THR A 34 26.79 -32.54 -13.15
CA THR A 34 28.24 -32.32 -13.24
C THR A 34 28.63 -31.93 -14.67
N GLY A 35 28.47 -30.65 -15.02
CA GLY A 35 28.97 -30.08 -16.27
C GLY A 35 30.12 -29.10 -16.00
N THR A 36 31.29 -29.35 -16.55
CA THR A 36 32.47 -28.48 -16.42
C THR A 36 32.32 -27.23 -17.31
N VAL A 37 31.95 -26.09 -16.71
CA VAL A 37 31.95 -24.78 -17.37
C VAL A 37 33.29 -24.08 -17.12
N LYS A 38 33.90 -23.54 -18.19
CA LYS A 38 35.19 -22.82 -18.15
C LYS A 38 35.13 -21.59 -17.21
N PRO A 39 36.22 -21.26 -16.48
CA PRO A 39 36.22 -20.19 -15.50
C PRO A 39 36.61 -18.87 -16.17
N ASP A 40 35.67 -18.19 -16.82
CA ASP A 40 35.90 -16.80 -17.22
C ASP A 40 34.63 -15.96 -17.14
N ARG A 41 34.18 -15.82 -15.90
CA ARG A 41 33.32 -14.77 -15.33
C ARG A 41 33.01 -15.22 -13.92
N GLN A 42 33.46 -14.45 -12.94
CA GLN A 42 33.14 -14.65 -11.54
C GLN A 42 31.65 -14.31 -11.35
N TYR A 43 30.76 -15.21 -11.77
CA TYR A 43 29.38 -15.17 -11.31
C TYR A 43 29.45 -15.31 -9.80
N CYS A 44 29.01 -14.28 -9.08
CA CYS A 44 28.85 -14.35 -7.64
C CYS A 44 27.95 -15.55 -7.34
N VAL A 45 28.54 -16.66 -6.92
CA VAL A 45 27.80 -17.84 -6.49
C VAL A 45 26.98 -17.36 -5.29
N PRO A 46 25.64 -17.47 -5.29
CA PRO A 46 24.85 -17.02 -4.17
C PRO A 46 25.35 -17.74 -2.92
N ARG A 47 25.92 -17.00 -1.96
CA ARG A 47 26.17 -17.56 -0.63
C ARG A 47 24.82 -18.06 -0.13
N ALA A 48 24.77 -19.29 0.36
CA ALA A 48 23.60 -19.76 1.12
C ALA A 48 23.30 -18.69 2.19
N GLY A 49 22.12 -18.09 2.12
CA GLY A 49 21.74 -17.02 3.02
C GLY A 49 21.89 -17.49 4.46
N SER A 50 22.54 -16.69 5.28
CA SER A 50 22.61 -16.94 6.72
C SER A 50 21.19 -16.98 7.31
N MET A 51 20.98 -17.61 8.46
CA MET A 51 19.67 -17.57 9.14
C MET A 51 19.20 -16.13 9.41
N SER A 52 20.14 -15.18 9.55
CA SER A 52 19.86 -13.73 9.62
C SER A 52 19.31 -13.15 8.32
N ASP A 53 19.77 -13.60 7.15
CA ASP A 53 19.28 -13.12 5.86
C ASP A 53 17.84 -13.59 5.62
N VAL A 54 17.54 -14.86 5.96
CA VAL A 54 16.19 -15.40 5.87
C VAL A 54 15.24 -14.63 6.79
N LYS A 55 15.68 -14.28 8.01
CA LYS A 55 14.90 -13.46 8.92
C LYS A 55 14.62 -12.07 8.33
N LEU A 56 15.64 -11.40 7.80
CA LEU A 56 15.49 -10.08 7.18
C LEU A 56 14.49 -10.10 6.02
N CYS A 57 14.56 -11.10 5.14
CA CYS A 57 13.60 -11.25 4.05
C CYS A 57 12.17 -11.45 4.57
N ASN A 58 11.97 -12.27 5.61
CA ASN A 58 10.65 -12.49 6.20
C ASN A 58 10.10 -11.24 6.89
N ASP A 59 10.95 -10.50 7.60
CA ASP A 59 10.57 -9.23 8.23
C ASP A 59 10.14 -8.22 7.14
N PHE A 60 10.85 -8.16 6.02
CA PHE A 60 10.51 -7.30 4.89
C PHE A 60 9.20 -7.70 4.21
N ILE A 61 8.96 -9.01 3.99
CA ILE A 61 7.70 -9.51 3.43
C ILE A 61 6.53 -9.16 4.35
N SER A 62 6.71 -9.32 5.66
CA SER A 62 5.70 -8.97 6.65
C SER A 62 5.44 -7.47 6.67
N PHE A 63 6.49 -6.65 6.61
CA PHE A 63 6.38 -5.21 6.53
C PHE A 63 5.54 -4.76 5.32
N ILE A 64 5.78 -5.32 4.12
CA ILE A 64 4.99 -4.99 2.93
C ILE A 64 3.52 -5.42 3.09
N ALA A 65 3.29 -6.62 3.64
CA ALA A 65 1.95 -7.17 3.81
C ALA A 65 1.09 -6.34 4.79
N ASP A 66 1.71 -5.89 5.89
CA ASP A 66 1.03 -5.15 6.96
C ASP A 66 0.91 -3.64 6.66
N ASN A 67 1.76 -3.12 5.76
CA ASN A 67 1.81 -1.70 5.41
C ASN A 67 1.51 -1.43 3.94
N PRO A 68 0.27 -1.68 3.52
CA PRO A 68 0.01 -1.84 2.10
C PRO A 68 -0.05 -0.48 1.37
N THR A 69 -0.24 0.67 2.08
CA THR A 69 -0.23 2.03 1.48
C THR A 69 0.95 2.83 1.97
N VAL A 70 1.26 3.91 1.24
CA VAL A 70 2.22 4.93 1.67
C VAL A 70 1.92 5.47 3.08
N PHE A 71 0.64 5.59 3.45
CA PHE A 71 0.23 6.09 4.76
C PHE A 71 0.46 5.08 5.88
N HIS A 72 0.24 3.78 5.61
CA HIS A 72 0.55 2.72 6.58
C HIS A 72 2.06 2.59 6.76
N ALA A 73 2.82 2.59 5.67
CA ALA A 73 4.28 2.51 5.72
C ALA A 73 4.88 3.68 6.50
N ALA A 74 4.43 4.91 6.26
CA ALA A 74 4.92 6.08 7.00
C ALA A 74 4.59 6.01 8.51
N ALA A 75 3.39 5.53 8.86
CA ALA A 75 2.99 5.35 10.24
C ALA A 75 3.81 4.26 10.95
N GLU A 76 4.08 3.14 10.28
CA GLU A 76 4.89 2.05 10.83
C GLU A 76 6.35 2.45 10.99
N PHE A 77 6.92 3.19 10.04
CA PHE A 77 8.26 3.77 10.24
C PHE A 77 8.29 4.71 11.44
N GLY A 78 7.26 5.53 11.65
CA GLY A 78 7.12 6.34 12.87
C GLY A 78 7.14 5.48 14.13
N ARG A 79 6.35 4.39 14.16
CA ARG A 79 6.29 3.44 15.29
C ARG A 79 7.65 2.77 15.55
N ILE A 80 8.35 2.35 14.48
CA ILE A 80 9.68 1.75 14.58
C ILE A 80 10.70 2.77 15.12
N LEU A 81 10.64 4.02 14.66
CA LEU A 81 11.52 5.08 15.12
C LEU A 81 11.31 5.38 16.61
N GLU A 82 10.05 5.55 17.05
CA GLU A 82 9.71 5.76 18.46
C GLU A 82 10.19 4.60 19.34
N ALA A 83 10.00 3.36 18.89
CA ALA A 83 10.50 2.16 19.58
C ALA A 83 12.04 2.12 19.70
N ASN A 84 12.76 2.88 18.88
CA ASN A 84 14.21 3.01 18.90
C ASN A 84 14.70 4.33 19.53
N GLY A 85 13.82 5.02 20.28
CA GLY A 85 14.14 6.21 21.06
C GLY A 85 14.20 7.51 20.26
N PHE A 86 13.59 7.54 19.07
CA PHE A 86 13.42 8.80 18.34
C PHE A 86 12.23 9.59 18.91
N VAL A 87 12.38 10.90 18.95
CA VAL A 87 11.34 11.84 19.39
C VAL A 87 10.64 12.46 18.18
N TYR A 88 9.31 12.43 18.18
CA TYR A 88 8.50 13.11 17.17
C TYR A 88 8.60 14.64 17.32
N LEU A 89 8.89 15.32 16.21
CA LEU A 89 8.88 16.77 16.11
C LEU A 89 7.71 17.23 15.24
N ALA A 90 6.78 17.98 15.83
CA ALA A 90 5.71 18.63 15.07
C ALA A 90 6.28 19.75 14.19
N GLU A 91 6.02 19.71 12.87
CA GLU A 91 6.49 20.76 11.94
C GLU A 91 5.90 22.16 12.20
N ARG A 92 4.85 22.25 13.04
CA ARG A 92 4.18 23.50 13.41
C ARG A 92 4.76 24.17 14.66
N GLU A 93 5.71 23.52 15.32
CA GLU A 93 6.31 24.00 16.56
C GLU A 93 7.78 24.38 16.32
N SER A 94 8.31 25.32 17.10
CA SER A 94 9.74 25.61 17.08
C SER A 94 10.54 24.39 17.59
N TRP A 95 11.64 24.08 16.91
CA TRP A 95 12.53 22.97 17.26
C TRP A 95 13.75 23.41 18.07
N GLU A 96 13.99 24.71 18.21
CA GLU A 96 15.22 25.26 18.81
C GLU A 96 15.48 24.72 20.22
N ALA A 97 14.45 24.67 21.07
CA ALA A 97 14.56 24.15 22.43
C ALA A 97 14.52 22.61 22.51
N LYS A 98 14.17 21.92 21.41
CA LYS A 98 13.95 20.47 21.37
C LYS A 98 15.15 19.71 20.84
N ILE A 99 15.89 20.30 19.91
CA ILE A 99 17.04 19.65 19.28
C ILE A 99 18.27 19.79 20.17
N GLN A 100 18.81 18.65 20.58
CA GLN A 100 19.99 18.51 21.42
C GLN A 100 21.03 17.60 20.75
N LEU A 101 22.30 17.82 21.06
CA LEU A 101 23.41 16.93 20.70
C LEU A 101 23.15 15.53 21.28
N GLY A 102 23.46 14.49 20.51
CA GLY A 102 23.16 13.09 20.84
C GLY A 102 21.70 12.69 20.62
N GLY A 103 20.82 13.63 20.29
CA GLY A 103 19.39 13.40 20.15
C GLY A 103 18.99 12.71 18.84
N LYS A 104 17.89 11.98 18.88
CA LYS A 104 17.28 11.27 17.76
C LYS A 104 15.89 11.82 17.52
N TYR A 105 15.61 12.27 16.30
CA TYR A 105 14.37 12.98 16.00
C TYR A 105 13.78 12.55 14.67
N TYR A 106 12.47 12.66 14.55
CA TYR A 106 11.81 12.49 13.26
C TYR A 106 10.59 13.38 13.15
N THR A 107 10.20 13.68 11.91
CA THR A 107 8.95 14.36 11.61
C THR A 107 8.27 13.70 10.43
N THR A 108 7.00 14.03 10.24
CA THR A 108 6.18 13.51 9.15
C THR A 108 5.44 14.64 8.46
N ARG A 109 5.35 14.59 7.13
CA ARG A 109 4.56 15.52 6.33
C ARG A 109 3.43 14.75 5.65
N ASN A 110 2.21 15.30 5.72
CA ASN A 110 1.01 14.71 5.12
C ASN A 110 0.65 13.28 5.62
N GLY A 111 1.41 12.71 6.54
CA GLY A 111 1.31 11.29 6.93
C GLY A 111 1.75 10.32 5.83
N SER A 112 2.41 10.79 4.77
CA SER A 112 2.87 9.96 3.63
C SER A 112 4.38 10.09 3.38
N SER A 113 5.06 10.95 4.11
CA SER A 113 6.52 11.06 4.09
C SER A 113 7.01 11.36 5.48
N LEU A 114 8.27 10.98 5.73
CA LEU A 114 8.94 11.20 7.00
C LEU A 114 10.41 11.50 6.76
N VAL A 115 11.00 12.22 7.70
CA VAL A 115 12.45 12.45 7.78
C VAL A 115 12.86 12.10 9.20
N ALA A 116 13.86 11.24 9.34
CA ALA A 116 14.47 10.90 10.61
C ALA A 116 15.95 11.31 10.58
N PHE A 117 16.44 11.84 11.68
CA PHE A 117 17.82 12.31 11.80
C PHE A 117 18.35 12.14 13.22
N ILE A 118 19.66 11.99 13.33
CA ILE A 118 20.40 11.91 14.59
C ILE A 118 21.39 13.06 14.59
N VAL A 119 21.42 13.83 15.68
CA VAL A 119 22.42 14.87 15.89
C VAL A 119 23.59 14.25 16.63
N GLY A 120 24.76 14.17 15.99
CA GLY A 120 25.95 13.58 16.63
C GLY A 120 26.41 14.40 17.84
N ASP A 121 26.99 13.75 18.85
CA ASP A 121 27.43 14.38 20.11
C ASP A 121 28.44 15.52 19.89
N ASN A 122 29.23 15.43 18.83
CA ASN A 122 30.26 16.41 18.47
C ASN A 122 29.84 17.31 17.29
N TYR A 123 28.55 17.34 16.94
CA TYR A 123 28.07 18.19 15.86
C TYR A 123 28.31 19.67 16.19
N LYS A 124 28.82 20.41 15.21
CA LYS A 124 28.98 21.87 15.25
C LYS A 124 28.33 22.47 14.02
N PHE A 125 27.86 23.71 14.12
CA PHE A 125 27.36 24.45 12.96
C PHE A 125 28.40 24.45 11.84
N GLY A 126 27.98 24.08 10.63
CA GLY A 126 28.85 23.93 9.46
C GLY A 126 29.38 22.51 9.22
N ASN A 127 29.21 21.57 10.16
CA ASN A 127 29.51 20.17 9.89
C ASN A 127 28.59 19.60 8.79
N GLY A 128 29.11 18.61 8.04
CA GLY A 128 28.37 17.91 6.99
C GLY A 128 27.28 16.97 7.52
N ILE A 129 26.50 16.40 6.59
CA ILE A 129 25.45 15.43 6.88
C ILE A 129 25.67 14.15 6.06
N GLY A 130 25.41 12.99 6.67
CA GLY A 130 25.21 11.73 5.95
C GLY A 130 23.73 11.56 5.67
N LEU A 131 23.35 11.45 4.40
CA LEU A 131 21.95 11.38 3.99
C LEU A 131 21.70 10.11 3.17
N VAL A 132 20.63 9.39 3.53
CA VAL A 132 20.07 8.30 2.72
C VAL A 132 18.63 8.68 2.36
N GLY A 133 18.33 8.69 1.06
CA GLY A 133 17.00 8.98 0.53
C GLY A 133 16.35 7.72 -0.04
N CYS A 134 15.06 7.55 0.24
CA CYS A 134 14.20 6.55 -0.37
C CYS A 134 12.78 7.12 -0.53
N HIS A 135 11.91 6.41 -1.24
CA HIS A 135 10.50 6.78 -1.38
C HIS A 135 9.60 5.63 -0.88
N LEU A 136 8.43 5.99 -0.37
CA LEU A 136 7.48 5.06 0.26
C LEU A 136 6.33 4.65 -0.67
N ASP A 137 6.10 5.40 -1.75
CA ASP A 137 5.00 5.16 -2.67
C ASP A 137 5.35 4.06 -3.69
N ALA A 138 4.30 3.40 -4.17
CA ALA A 138 4.38 2.40 -5.22
C ALA A 138 3.31 2.65 -6.27
N ASN A 139 3.53 2.16 -7.49
CA ASN A 139 2.51 2.15 -8.53
C ASN A 139 1.27 1.43 -8.02
N CYS A 140 0.13 2.12 -8.03
CA CYS A 140 -1.10 1.61 -7.45
C CYS A 140 -2.33 2.10 -8.21
N LEU A 141 -3.49 1.57 -7.85
CA LEU A 141 -4.77 2.14 -8.21
C LEU A 141 -5.25 3.05 -7.09
N LYS A 142 -5.74 4.24 -7.42
CA LYS A 142 -6.35 5.16 -6.45
C LYS A 142 -7.80 5.37 -6.79
N LEU A 143 -8.67 5.33 -5.78
CA LEU A 143 -10.07 5.69 -5.95
C LEU A 143 -10.16 7.17 -6.33
N LYS A 144 -10.98 7.45 -7.34
CA LYS A 144 -11.31 8.83 -7.70
C LYS A 144 -12.09 9.49 -6.56
N PRO A 145 -11.99 10.82 -6.37
CA PRO A 145 -12.80 11.52 -5.36
C PRO A 145 -14.30 11.25 -5.50
N MET A 146 -14.79 11.18 -6.75
CA MET A 146 -16.12 10.67 -7.10
C MET A 146 -15.98 9.24 -7.62
N SER A 147 -15.85 8.29 -6.69
CA SER A 147 -15.62 6.87 -7.02
C SER A 147 -16.90 6.09 -7.26
N ALA A 148 -18.02 6.41 -6.62
CA ALA A 148 -19.27 5.70 -6.85
C ALA A 148 -19.75 5.87 -8.31
N LYS A 149 -19.88 4.76 -9.04
CA LYS A 149 -20.41 4.73 -10.40
C LYS A 149 -21.82 4.14 -10.42
N ASN A 150 -22.52 4.35 -11.54
CA ASN A 150 -23.81 3.74 -11.78
C ASN A 150 -23.67 2.21 -11.78
N THR A 151 -24.74 1.53 -11.37
CA THR A 151 -24.79 0.07 -11.48
C THR A 151 -24.92 -0.30 -12.95
N VAL A 152 -24.08 -1.23 -13.40
CA VAL A 152 -24.10 -1.75 -14.77
C VAL A 152 -24.28 -3.26 -14.68
N GLN A 153 -25.32 -3.78 -15.36
CA GLN A 153 -25.59 -5.23 -15.42
C GLN A 153 -25.67 -5.89 -14.02
N GLY A 154 -26.25 -5.21 -13.03
CA GLY A 154 -26.41 -5.70 -11.66
C GLY A 154 -25.17 -5.55 -10.76
N PHE A 155 -24.07 -5.00 -11.28
CA PHE A 155 -22.82 -4.81 -10.54
C PHE A 155 -22.60 -3.36 -10.14
N ARG A 156 -22.21 -3.15 -8.88
CA ARG A 156 -21.75 -1.84 -8.40
C ARG A 156 -20.30 -1.62 -8.83
N GLN A 157 -20.01 -0.41 -9.30
CA GLN A 157 -18.69 -0.07 -9.81
C GLN A 157 -18.06 1.07 -9.01
N LEU A 158 -16.73 1.00 -8.81
CA LEU A 158 -15.92 2.08 -8.26
C LEU A 158 -14.94 2.60 -9.32
N GLY A 159 -14.99 3.89 -9.60
CA GLY A 159 -14.02 4.57 -10.44
C GLY A 159 -12.66 4.69 -9.75
N ALA A 160 -11.63 4.17 -10.40
CA ALA A 160 -10.25 4.32 -9.98
C ALA A 160 -9.39 4.89 -11.12
N ALA A 161 -8.19 5.34 -10.78
CA ALA A 161 -7.17 5.78 -11.71
C ALA A 161 -5.83 5.22 -11.27
N PHE A 162 -4.97 4.94 -12.24
CA PHE A 162 -3.61 4.54 -11.96
C PHE A 162 -2.78 5.71 -11.42
N TYR A 163 -1.97 5.40 -10.42
CA TYR A 163 -0.92 6.26 -9.90
C TYR A 163 0.43 5.68 -10.32
N GLY A 164 1.27 6.53 -10.92
CA GLY A 164 2.54 6.14 -11.53
C GLY A 164 2.35 5.55 -12.94
N GLY A 165 3.33 4.75 -13.38
CA GLY A 165 3.31 4.05 -14.69
C GLY A 165 3.11 2.55 -14.51
N PRO A 166 1.89 2.07 -14.22
CA PRO A 166 1.67 0.66 -13.90
C PRO A 166 1.58 -0.19 -15.16
N ASN A 167 2.08 -1.41 -15.02
CA ASN A 167 1.77 -2.50 -15.93
C ASN A 167 0.30 -2.89 -15.70
N ALA A 168 -0.63 -2.26 -16.43
CA ALA A 168 -2.07 -2.43 -16.24
C ALA A 168 -2.47 -3.92 -16.20
N ASP A 169 -1.84 -4.74 -17.04
CA ASP A 169 -2.07 -6.18 -17.19
C ASP A 169 -1.93 -6.98 -15.88
N THR A 170 -1.10 -6.53 -14.93
CA THR A 170 -0.91 -7.26 -13.66
C THR A 170 -2.02 -7.01 -12.63
N TRP A 171 -2.84 -5.97 -12.84
CA TRP A 171 -3.94 -5.56 -11.97
C TRP A 171 -5.27 -6.23 -12.30
N TRP A 172 -5.41 -6.74 -13.53
CA TRP A 172 -6.59 -7.50 -13.91
C TRP A 172 -6.65 -8.82 -13.16
N ASP A 173 -7.87 -9.27 -12.89
CA ASP A 173 -8.14 -10.56 -12.28
C ASP A 173 -7.46 -10.82 -10.94
N ARG A 174 -7.16 -9.73 -10.21
CA ARG A 174 -6.69 -9.77 -8.84
C ARG A 174 -7.83 -9.61 -7.85
N ASP A 175 -7.63 -10.23 -6.70
CA ASP A 175 -8.45 -10.02 -5.52
C ASP A 175 -7.97 -8.72 -4.85
N LEU A 176 -8.73 -7.65 -5.05
CA LEU A 176 -8.34 -6.31 -4.64
C LEU A 176 -9.06 -5.91 -3.36
N SER A 177 -8.33 -5.19 -2.51
CA SER A 177 -8.87 -4.52 -1.33
C SER A 177 -8.61 -3.02 -1.39
N ILE A 178 -9.24 -2.28 -0.48
CA ILE A 178 -9.11 -0.84 -0.32
C ILE A 178 -8.38 -0.53 1.00
N GLY A 179 -7.43 0.39 0.94
CA GLY A 179 -6.73 0.90 2.10
C GLY A 179 -6.25 2.34 1.92
N GLY A 180 -5.90 3.01 3.00
CA GLY A 180 -5.40 4.38 2.95
C GLY A 180 -5.82 5.15 4.17
N ARG A 181 -6.22 6.40 3.97
CA ARG A 181 -6.69 7.27 5.04
C ARG A 181 -8.04 7.88 4.71
N VAL A 182 -8.80 8.15 5.75
CA VAL A 182 -10.02 8.95 5.70
C VAL A 182 -9.87 10.17 6.59
N ILE A 183 -10.38 11.30 6.13
CA ILE A 183 -10.50 12.50 6.96
C ILE A 183 -11.90 12.51 7.54
N VAL A 184 -11.99 12.46 8.86
CA VAL A 184 -13.25 12.36 9.60
C VAL A 184 -13.46 13.61 10.43
N ARG A 185 -14.71 14.09 10.44
CA ARG A 185 -15.15 15.16 11.33
C ARG A 185 -15.85 14.54 12.53
N ALA A 186 -15.37 14.81 13.74
CA ALA A 186 -16.01 14.38 14.97
C ALA A 186 -17.19 15.30 15.35
N LYS A 187 -18.00 14.87 16.33
CA LYS A 187 -19.20 15.60 16.77
C LYS A 187 -18.88 16.98 17.35
N ASP A 188 -17.69 17.15 17.92
CA ASP A 188 -17.17 18.40 18.44
C ASP A 188 -16.65 19.36 17.34
N GLY A 189 -16.74 18.94 16.06
CA GLY A 189 -16.28 19.71 14.91
C GLY A 189 -14.81 19.50 14.55
N SER A 190 -14.03 18.81 15.38
CA SER A 190 -12.63 18.51 15.11
C SER A 190 -12.47 17.62 13.88
N VAL A 191 -11.37 17.81 13.14
CA VAL A 191 -11.08 17.07 11.90
C VAL A 191 -9.80 16.27 12.12
N THR A 192 -9.90 14.95 11.98
CA THR A 192 -8.77 14.03 12.18
C THR A 192 -8.57 13.11 10.98
N SER A 193 -7.33 12.67 10.77
CA SER A 193 -6.98 11.66 9.78
C SER A 193 -6.97 10.29 10.48
N LYS A 194 -7.66 9.31 9.91
CA LYS A 194 -7.63 7.92 10.39
C LYS A 194 -7.18 6.99 9.27
N LEU A 195 -6.26 6.08 9.59
CA LEU A 195 -5.90 5.00 8.68
C LEU A 195 -7.05 3.98 8.60
N CYS A 196 -7.27 3.44 7.41
CA CYS A 196 -8.26 2.41 7.17
C CYS A 196 -7.69 1.36 6.22
N HIS A 197 -7.96 0.10 6.52
CA HIS A 197 -7.59 -1.03 5.67
C HIS A 197 -8.68 -2.10 5.82
N ILE A 198 -9.15 -2.61 4.69
CA ILE A 198 -10.10 -3.73 4.66
C ILE A 198 -9.26 -5.02 4.45
N PRO A 199 -9.17 -5.93 5.44
CA PRO A 199 -8.20 -7.03 5.38
C PRO A 199 -8.66 -8.21 4.51
N TYR A 200 -9.68 -8.03 3.68
CA TYR A 200 -10.24 -9.06 2.80
C TYR A 200 -10.64 -8.45 1.45
N PRO A 201 -10.63 -9.25 0.36
CA PRO A 201 -10.92 -8.73 -0.96
C PRO A 201 -12.39 -8.33 -1.11
N ILE A 202 -12.61 -7.18 -1.73
CA ILE A 202 -13.94 -6.58 -1.93
C ILE A 202 -14.13 -6.05 -3.35
N ALA A 203 -13.09 -6.10 -4.18
CA ALA A 203 -13.08 -5.53 -5.52
C ALA A 203 -12.28 -6.40 -6.49
N ARG A 204 -12.64 -6.34 -7.76
CA ARG A 204 -11.92 -6.99 -8.86
C ARG A 204 -12.06 -6.19 -10.14
N ILE A 205 -11.04 -6.28 -10.99
CA ILE A 205 -11.05 -5.76 -12.37
C ILE A 205 -11.03 -6.98 -13.29
N PRO A 206 -12.18 -7.50 -13.73
CA PRO A 206 -12.23 -8.74 -14.50
C PRO A 206 -11.73 -8.53 -15.94
N THR A 207 -11.01 -9.50 -16.49
CA THR A 207 -10.80 -9.56 -17.95
C THR A 207 -12.07 -10.07 -18.65
N LEU A 208 -12.22 -9.74 -19.93
CA LEU A 208 -13.25 -10.34 -20.78
C LEU A 208 -12.81 -11.75 -21.19
N ALA A 209 -13.75 -12.70 -21.17
CA ALA A 209 -13.44 -14.10 -21.47
C ALA A 209 -12.81 -14.26 -22.87
N PRO A 210 -11.78 -15.12 -23.04
CA PRO A 210 -11.04 -15.24 -24.29
C PRO A 210 -11.90 -15.72 -25.47
N HIS A 211 -13.01 -16.40 -25.19
CA HIS A 211 -14.00 -16.84 -26.18
C HIS A 211 -14.58 -15.69 -27.03
N PHE A 212 -14.54 -14.45 -26.53
CA PHE A 212 -14.97 -13.27 -27.28
C PHE A 212 -13.96 -12.81 -28.35
N GLY A 213 -12.78 -13.41 -28.44
CA GLY A 213 -11.81 -13.16 -29.53
C GLY A 213 -11.10 -11.82 -29.39
N ALA A 214 -11.03 -11.04 -30.48
CA ALA A 214 -10.25 -9.80 -30.52
C ALA A 214 -10.57 -8.78 -29.40
N PRO A 215 -11.84 -8.53 -29.03
CA PRO A 215 -12.21 -7.71 -27.88
C PRO A 215 -11.62 -8.16 -26.52
N ALA A 216 -11.34 -9.46 -26.33
CA ALA A 216 -10.82 -9.97 -25.07
C ALA A 216 -9.33 -9.63 -24.83
N ARG A 217 -8.63 -9.14 -25.86
CA ARG A 217 -7.22 -8.73 -25.77
C ARG A 217 -7.02 -7.37 -25.08
N GLY A 218 -8.11 -6.70 -24.69
CA GLY A 218 -8.07 -5.35 -24.12
C GLY A 218 -7.80 -4.27 -25.17
N PRO A 219 -7.83 -2.99 -24.76
CA PRO A 219 -7.54 -1.88 -25.67
C PRO A 219 -6.10 -1.97 -26.21
N PRO A 220 -5.87 -1.75 -27.51
CA PRO A 220 -4.53 -1.74 -28.08
C PRO A 220 -3.76 -0.49 -27.62
N GLY A 221 -2.62 -0.69 -26.96
CA GLY A 221 -1.65 0.35 -26.63
C GLY A 221 -1.65 0.81 -25.15
N PRO A 222 -0.53 1.34 -24.65
CA PRO A 222 -0.32 1.65 -23.24
C PRO A 222 -0.87 3.03 -22.83
N ASP A 223 -1.91 3.58 -23.50
CA ASP A 223 -2.38 4.94 -23.16
C ASP A 223 -3.06 4.95 -21.78
N PRO A 224 -2.39 5.48 -20.74
CA PRO A 224 -2.92 5.45 -19.38
C PRO A 224 -4.17 6.33 -19.24
N LEU A 225 -4.35 7.32 -20.13
CA LEU A 225 -5.47 8.26 -20.09
C LEU A 225 -6.80 7.61 -20.47
N HIS A 226 -6.82 6.69 -21.45
CA HIS A 226 -8.03 5.95 -21.80
C HIS A 226 -8.45 4.99 -20.69
N ILE A 227 -7.48 4.24 -20.14
CA ILE A 227 -7.74 3.27 -19.06
C ILE A 227 -8.26 3.98 -17.81
N SER A 228 -7.71 5.17 -17.49
CA SER A 228 -8.14 5.94 -16.32
C SER A 228 -9.61 6.38 -16.39
N LYS A 229 -10.22 6.55 -17.57
CA LYS A 229 -11.62 7.00 -17.69
C LYS A 229 -12.62 5.87 -17.43
N GLU A 230 -12.25 4.65 -17.77
CA GLU A 230 -13.15 3.49 -17.82
C GLU A 230 -12.93 2.47 -16.71
N LEU A 231 -11.81 2.56 -15.97
CA LEU A 231 -11.50 1.59 -14.94
C LEU A 231 -12.54 1.60 -13.81
N SER A 232 -13.31 0.52 -13.78
CA SER A 232 -14.41 0.30 -12.87
C SER A 232 -14.16 -0.98 -12.10
N LEU A 233 -14.02 -0.86 -10.79
CA LEU A 233 -13.89 -2.01 -9.89
C LEU A 233 -15.25 -2.53 -9.50
N THR A 234 -15.48 -3.82 -9.70
CA THR A 234 -16.77 -4.45 -9.39
C THR A 234 -16.85 -4.84 -7.92
N VAL A 235 -17.90 -4.39 -7.23
CA VAL A 235 -18.19 -4.66 -5.81
C VAL A 235 -19.51 -5.43 -5.71
N GLY A 236 -19.48 -6.72 -6.04
CA GLY A 236 -20.58 -7.69 -5.86
C GLY A 236 -21.91 -7.40 -6.59
N PRO A 237 -22.83 -8.39 -6.67
CA PRO A 237 -24.16 -8.21 -7.24
C PRO A 237 -25.16 -7.57 -6.26
N LEU A 238 -26.09 -6.77 -6.77
CA LEU A 238 -27.25 -6.24 -6.03
C LEU A 238 -28.42 -7.25 -6.03
N HIS A 239 -28.26 -8.45 -5.45
CA HIS A 239 -29.42 -9.36 -5.34
C HIS A 239 -30.12 -9.21 -3.98
N PRO A 240 -31.43 -8.88 -3.91
CA PRO A 240 -32.17 -8.71 -2.66
C PRO A 240 -32.35 -10.00 -1.81
N HIS A 241 -31.94 -11.17 -2.31
CA HIS A 241 -32.06 -12.46 -1.62
C HIS A 241 -30.74 -13.11 -1.21
N ALA A 242 -29.62 -12.37 -1.21
CA ALA A 242 -28.36 -12.86 -0.63
C ALA A 242 -28.39 -12.81 0.92
N SER A 243 -29.39 -13.45 1.55
CA SER A 243 -29.51 -13.59 3.00
C SER A 243 -28.62 -14.69 3.59
N GLY A 244 -27.79 -15.36 2.78
CA GLY A 244 -26.83 -16.39 3.20
C GLY A 244 -25.35 -16.01 3.08
N LEU A 245 -25.03 -14.88 2.44
CA LEU A 245 -23.68 -14.32 2.40
C LEU A 245 -23.67 -13.10 3.33
N MET A 246 -22.66 -13.02 4.21
CA MET A 246 -22.59 -11.99 5.26
C MET A 246 -23.00 -10.62 4.70
N PRO A 247 -23.97 -9.92 5.33
CA PRO A 247 -24.29 -8.57 4.91
C PRO A 247 -23.00 -7.75 4.97
N ILE A 248 -22.73 -6.99 3.91
CA ILE A 248 -21.70 -5.95 3.93
C ILE A 248 -22.16 -4.93 4.98
N ARG A 249 -21.86 -5.20 6.25
CA ARG A 249 -21.95 -4.21 7.32
C ARG A 249 -21.04 -3.08 6.89
N SER A 250 -21.55 -1.86 6.96
CA SER A 250 -20.74 -0.66 6.74
C SER A 250 -19.40 -0.81 7.49
N PRO A 251 -18.25 -0.80 6.82
CA PRO A 251 -16.96 -0.94 7.49
C PRO A 251 -16.67 0.22 8.45
N PHE A 252 -17.51 1.27 8.45
CA PHE A 252 -17.39 2.45 9.31
C PHE A 252 -18.04 2.29 10.69
N GLN A 253 -18.68 1.16 11.00
CA GLN A 253 -19.35 0.96 12.29
C GLN A 253 -18.39 0.71 13.47
N LYS A 254 -17.09 0.50 13.22
CA LYS A 254 -16.05 0.30 14.26
C LYS A 254 -15.07 1.46 14.44
N ILE A 255 -15.40 2.67 13.97
CA ILE A 255 -14.59 3.89 14.22
C ILE A 255 -15.00 4.60 15.55
N ALA A 256 -15.96 4.02 16.29
CA ALA A 256 -16.34 4.45 17.63
C ALA A 256 -15.76 3.48 18.67
N GLY A 257 -14.57 3.83 19.14
CA GLY A 257 -13.82 3.22 20.24
C GLY A 257 -12.67 4.16 20.55
#